data_AF-A0AA87J0J9-F1
#
_entry.id   AF-A0AA87J0J9-F1
#
_cell.length_a   1.000
_cell.length_b   1.000
_cell.length_c   1.000
_cell.angle_alpha   90.00
_cell.angle_beta   90.00
_cell.angle_gamma   90.00
#
_symmetry.space_group_name_H-M   'P 1'
#
loop_
_entity.id
_entity.type
_entity.pdbx_description
1 polymer ?
#
loop_
_entity_poly.entity_id
_entity_poly.type
_entity_poly.pdbx_seq_one_letter_code
_entity_poly.pdbx_strand_id
1 'polypeptide(L)'
;MNDQTKPASIRYSERFTYAAMALIFIRQLVNWDKPTSQFAEAPVAFTILQIAMLCVQIFWVWLVFYKRVNWARWMTLCTQFIMLFIIGVGFGMKGDTESTALEFFFLIATAPLYLLAACLLFTRDATLWFVPLRT
;
A
#
# COMPACT_ATOMS: atom_id res chain seq x y z
N MET A 1 -6.47 -17.89 27.32
CA MET A 1 -5.94 -16.57 26.90
C MET A 1 -6.99 -15.93 26.03
N ASN A 2 -7.68 -14.91 26.54
CA ASN A 2 -8.76 -14.25 25.81
C ASN A 2 -8.16 -13.60 24.54
N ASP A 3 -8.79 -13.81 23.39
CA ASP A 3 -8.45 -13.13 22.15
C ASP A 3 -8.44 -11.62 22.41
N GLN A 4 -7.25 -11.08 22.66
CA GLN A 4 -7.05 -9.67 22.95
C GLN A 4 -7.53 -8.91 21.72
N THR A 5 -8.67 -8.24 21.88
CA THR A 5 -9.27 -7.32 20.91
C THR A 5 -8.19 -6.51 20.22
N LYS A 6 -8.07 -6.69 18.90
CA LYS A 6 -7.12 -5.98 18.03
C LYS A 6 -7.17 -4.48 18.35
N PRO A 7 -6.03 -3.81 18.64
CA PRO A 7 -6.01 -2.39 18.99
C PRO A 7 -6.70 -1.57 17.91
N ALA A 8 -7.39 -0.49 18.31
CA ALA A 8 -8.12 0.36 17.38
C ALA A 8 -7.21 0.90 16.26
N SER A 9 -5.97 1.30 16.59
CA SER A 9 -4.94 1.73 15.63
C SER A 9 -4.65 0.68 14.56
N ILE A 10 -4.40 -0.57 14.95
CA ILE A 10 -4.15 -1.69 14.03
C ILE A 10 -5.38 -1.94 13.16
N ARG A 11 -6.60 -1.86 13.71
CA ARG A 11 -7.85 -2.04 12.94
C ARG A 11 -8.04 -0.92 11.91
N TYR A 12 -7.78 0.33 12.28
CA TYR A 12 -7.87 1.46 11.34
C TYR A 12 -6.75 1.40 10.30
N SER A 13 -5.52 1.05 10.69
CA SER A 13 -4.39 0.86 9.79
C SER A 13 -4.69 -0.19 8.71
N GLU A 14 -5.26 -1.32 9.11
CA GLU A 14 -5.69 -2.37 8.19
C GLU A 14 -6.76 -1.87 7.22
N ARG A 15 -7.80 -1.16 7.73
CA ARG A 15 -8.85 -0.59 6.89
C ARG A 15 -8.32 0.44 5.90
N PHE A 16 -7.41 1.31 6.32
CA PHE A 16 -6.78 2.29 5.43
C PHE A 16 -5.88 1.61 4.39
N THR A 17 -5.18 0.55 4.77
CA THR A 17 -4.39 -0.26 3.83
C THR A 17 -5.29 -0.90 2.76
N TYR A 18 -6.40 -1.51 3.15
CA TYR A 18 -7.36 -2.06 2.19
C TYR A 18 -8.04 -1.00 1.34
N ALA A 19 -8.39 0.16 1.91
CA ALA A 19 -8.96 1.28 1.15
C ALA A 19 -7.98 1.80 0.10
N ALA A 20 -6.70 1.93 0.45
CA ALA A 20 -5.65 2.34 -0.47
C ALA A 20 -5.42 1.30 -1.58
N MET A 21 -5.42 0.01 -1.24
CA MET A 21 -5.37 -1.09 -2.23
C MET A 21 -6.55 -1.00 -3.20
N ALA A 22 -7.78 -0.80 -2.70
CA ALA A 22 -8.97 -0.69 -3.53
C ALA A 22 -8.86 0.51 -4.50
N LEU A 23 -8.36 1.66 -4.05
CA LEU A 23 -8.13 2.81 -4.93
C LEU A 23 -7.10 2.53 -6.03
N ILE A 24 -6.03 1.79 -5.73
CA ILE A 24 -5.05 1.36 -6.74
C ILE A 24 -5.73 0.45 -7.78
N PHE A 25 -6.54 -0.52 -7.35
CA PHE A 25 -7.27 -1.40 -8.27
C PHE A 25 -8.26 -0.62 -9.13
N ILE A 26 -9.02 0.32 -8.54
CA ILE A 26 -9.93 1.18 -9.30
C ILE A 26 -9.15 2.03 -10.31
N ARG A 27 -8.04 2.66 -9.91
CA ARG A 27 -7.17 3.42 -10.82
C ARG A 27 -6.73 2.58 -12.01
N GLN A 28 -6.38 1.34 -11.75
CA GLN A 28 -5.89 0.42 -12.76
C GLN A 28 -6.99 -0.06 -13.71
N LEU A 29 -8.20 -0.29 -13.21
CA LEU A 29 -9.37 -0.60 -14.03
C LEU A 29 -9.78 0.60 -14.90
N VAL A 30 -9.73 1.82 -14.34
CA VAL A 30 -10.07 3.06 -15.06
C VAL A 30 -9.05 3.37 -16.15
N ASN A 31 -7.77 3.12 -15.91
CA ASN A 31 -6.70 3.37 -16.88
C ASN A 31 -6.23 2.09 -17.56
N TRP A 32 -7.11 1.11 -17.78
CA TRP A 32 -6.72 -0.20 -18.30
C TRP A 32 -6.06 -0.13 -19.68
N ASP A 33 -6.45 0.83 -20.53
CA ASP A 33 -5.95 0.90 -21.91
C ASP A 33 -4.46 1.32 -22.01
N LYS A 34 -3.97 2.15 -21.08
CA LYS A 34 -2.58 2.64 -21.07
C LYS A 34 -1.53 1.53 -20.84
N PRO A 35 -1.62 0.71 -19.78
CA PRO A 35 -0.69 -0.39 -19.58
C PRO A 35 -0.93 -1.54 -20.57
N THR A 36 -2.17 -1.80 -20.97
CA THR A 36 -2.47 -2.92 -21.89
C THR A 36 -1.91 -2.68 -23.30
N SER A 37 -1.87 -1.42 -23.75
CA SER A 37 -1.21 -1.04 -25.02
C SER A 37 0.32 -1.15 -24.97
N GLN A 38 0.94 -0.86 -23.83
CA GLN A 38 2.39 -1.02 -23.64
C GLN A 38 2.83 -2.49 -23.57
N PHE A 39 1.94 -3.39 -23.14
CA PHE A 39 2.18 -4.83 -23.06
C PHE A 39 1.40 -5.64 -24.11
N ALA A 40 0.98 -5.00 -25.20
CA ALA A 40 0.18 -5.63 -26.26
C ALA A 40 0.86 -6.86 -26.88
N GLU A 41 2.20 -6.88 -26.88
CA GLU A 41 3.00 -8.02 -27.40
C GLU A 41 3.05 -9.22 -26.44
N ALA A 42 2.72 -9.05 -25.15
CA ALA A 42 2.79 -10.11 -24.14
C ALA A 42 1.64 -10.02 -23.10
N PRO A 43 0.37 -10.15 -23.52
CA PRO A 43 -0.80 -9.97 -22.66
C PRO A 43 -0.84 -10.96 -21.48
N VAL A 44 -0.37 -12.20 -21.70
CA VAL A 44 -0.30 -13.23 -20.65
C VAL A 44 0.71 -12.85 -19.55
N ALA A 45 1.88 -12.33 -19.93
CA ALA A 45 2.88 -11.88 -18.97
C ALA A 45 2.37 -10.71 -18.13
N PHE A 46 1.63 -9.78 -18.75
CA PHE A 46 0.96 -8.69 -18.05
C PHE A 46 -0.04 -9.20 -17.02
N THR A 47 -0.94 -10.12 -17.38
CA THR A 47 -1.92 -10.68 -16.43
C THR A 47 -1.24 -11.42 -15.28
N ILE A 48 -0.19 -12.21 -15.56
CA ILE A 48 0.58 -12.92 -14.52
C ILE A 48 1.22 -11.92 -13.56
N LEU A 49 1.80 -10.83 -14.07
CA LEU A 49 2.40 -9.79 -13.24
C LEU A 49 1.37 -9.14 -12.31
N GLN A 50 0.16 -8.85 -12.80
CA GLN A 50 -0.91 -8.28 -11.98
C GLN A 50 -1.37 -9.22 -10.87
N ILE A 51 -1.54 -10.50 -11.19
CA ILE A 51 -1.88 -11.52 -10.18
C ILE A 51 -0.77 -11.63 -9.15
N ALA A 52 0.50 -11.65 -9.59
CA ALA A 52 1.65 -11.72 -8.69
C ALA A 52 1.71 -10.52 -7.75
N MET A 53 1.50 -9.30 -8.26
CA MET A 53 1.44 -8.08 -7.43
C MET A 53 0.33 -8.14 -6.39
N LEU A 54 -0.86 -8.61 -6.77
CA LEU A 54 -1.99 -8.79 -5.85
C LEU A 54 -1.67 -9.81 -4.75
N CYS A 55 -1.09 -10.95 -5.13
CA CYS A 55 -0.63 -11.97 -4.18
C CYS A 55 0.40 -11.42 -3.18
N VAL A 56 1.38 -10.65 -3.67
CA VAL A 56 2.39 -10.01 -2.82
C VAL A 56 1.74 -9.02 -1.83
N GLN A 57 0.78 -8.21 -2.27
CA GLN A 57 0.07 -7.28 -1.38
C GLN A 57 -0.73 -8.02 -0.30
N ILE A 58 -1.48 -9.07 -0.65
CA ILE A 58 -2.23 -9.88 0.33
C ILE A 58 -1.28 -10.53 1.34
N PHE A 59 -0.19 -11.12 0.85
CA PHE A 59 0.82 -11.73 1.71
C PHE A 59 1.45 -10.71 2.66
N TRP A 60 1.67 -9.48 2.19
CA TRP A 60 2.20 -8.39 2.99
C TRP A 60 1.26 -7.97 4.12
N VAL A 61 -0.03 -7.77 3.80
CA VAL A 61 -1.09 -7.49 4.78
C VAL A 61 -1.17 -8.60 5.82
N TRP A 62 -1.08 -9.86 5.37
CA TRP A 62 -1.05 -11.01 6.27
C TRP A 62 0.16 -10.97 7.25
N LEU A 63 1.37 -10.68 6.75
CA LEU A 63 2.57 -10.56 7.57
C LEU A 63 2.46 -9.46 8.64
N VAL A 64 1.94 -8.30 8.26
CA VAL A 64 1.83 -7.13 9.14
C VAL A 64 0.72 -7.33 10.17
N PHE A 65 -0.50 -7.64 9.74
CA PHE A 65 -1.66 -7.56 10.63
C PHE A 65 -1.99 -8.87 11.35
N TYR A 66 -1.64 -10.02 10.76
CA TYR A 66 -2.01 -11.33 11.29
C TYR A 66 -0.83 -12.05 11.93
N LYS A 67 0.31 -12.11 11.24
CA LYS A 67 1.54 -12.71 11.79
C LYS A 67 2.28 -11.77 12.77
N ARG A 68 1.94 -10.48 12.77
CA ARG A 68 2.50 -9.45 13.68
C ARG A 68 4.03 -9.37 13.58
N VAL A 69 4.59 -9.45 12.37
CA VAL A 69 6.04 -9.39 12.17
C VAL A 69 6.54 -7.96 12.28
N ASN A 70 7.37 -7.67 13.29
CA ASN A 70 7.89 -6.32 13.53
C ASN A 70 8.71 -5.74 12.35
N TRP A 71 9.49 -6.56 11.64
CA TRP A 71 10.24 -6.11 10.46
C TRP A 71 9.32 -5.67 9.31
N ALA A 72 8.17 -6.34 9.12
CA ALA A 72 7.22 -5.98 8.07
C ALA A 72 6.61 -4.59 8.28
N ARG A 73 6.43 -4.17 9.54
CA ARG A 73 6.03 -2.80 9.88
C ARG A 73 7.06 -1.77 9.40
N TRP A 74 8.34 -1.99 9.70
CA TRP A 74 9.42 -1.07 9.30
C TRP A 74 9.55 -0.99 7.78
N MET A 75 9.46 -2.13 7.11
CA MET A 75 9.44 -2.17 5.65
C MET A 75 8.27 -1.40 5.05
N THR A 76 7.07 -1.47 5.66
CA THR A 76 5.91 -0.68 5.22
C THR A 76 6.20 0.82 5.30
N LEU A 77 6.85 1.29 6.38
CA LEU A 77 7.28 2.68 6.52
C LEU A 77 8.33 3.06 5.46
N CYS A 78 9.35 2.23 5.25
CA CYS A 78 10.38 2.46 4.23
C CYS A 78 9.78 2.56 2.83
N THR A 79 8.88 1.64 2.47
CA THR A 79 8.17 1.66 1.18
C THR A 79 7.39 2.96 1.00
N GLN A 80 6.73 3.47 2.05
CA GLN A 80 6.02 4.75 1.97
C GLN A 80 6.95 5.94 1.77
N PHE A 81 8.09 5.98 2.48
CA PHE A 81 9.09 7.03 2.27
C PHE A 81 9.66 7.00 0.85
N ILE A 82 9.98 5.83 0.32
CA ILE A 82 10.45 5.66 -1.06
C ILE A 82 9.38 6.13 -2.05
N MET A 83 8.11 5.76 -1.83
CA MET A 83 7.01 6.16 -2.70
C MET A 83 6.80 7.69 -2.70
N LEU A 84 6.79 8.32 -1.53
CA LEU A 84 6.71 9.78 -1.42
C LEU A 84 7.93 10.47 -2.03
N PHE A 85 9.12 9.90 -1.91
CA PHE A 85 10.33 10.43 -2.53
C PHE A 85 10.25 10.35 -4.06
N ILE A 86 9.85 9.21 -4.62
CA ILE A 86 9.66 9.03 -6.07
C ILE A 86 8.61 10.01 -6.59
N ILE A 87 7.50 10.19 -5.86
CA ILE A 87 6.47 11.16 -6.20
C ILE A 87 7.04 12.58 -6.17
N GLY A 88 7.67 12.98 -5.06
CA GLY A 88 8.19 14.35 -4.88
C GLY A 88 9.28 14.72 -5.89
N VAL A 89 10.23 13.81 -6.15
CA VAL A 89 11.27 14.00 -7.17
C VAL A 89 10.69 13.95 -8.58
N GLY A 90 9.74 13.05 -8.84
CA GLY A 90 9.04 12.94 -10.12
C GLY A 90 8.29 14.22 -10.50
N PHE A 91 7.59 14.86 -9.54
CA PHE A 91 6.94 16.15 -9.73
C PHE A 91 7.94 17.31 -9.91
N GLY A 92 9.07 17.28 -9.20
CA GLY A 92 10.09 18.33 -9.30
C GLY A 92 10.89 18.30 -10.60
N MET A 93 11.04 17.13 -11.23
CA MET A 93 11.85 16.94 -12.43
C MET A 93 11.07 16.93 -13.74
N LYS A 94 9.78 16.56 -13.72
CA LYS A 94 8.91 16.56 -14.89
C LYS A 94 7.77 17.54 -14.69
N GLY A 95 7.96 18.76 -15.18
CA GLY A 95 6.87 19.67 -15.51
C GLY A 95 6.06 19.23 -16.74
N ASP A 96 5.97 17.91 -16.99
CA ASP A 96 5.21 17.36 -18.12
C ASP A 96 3.77 17.12 -17.69
N THR A 97 2.94 18.06 -18.12
CA THR A 97 1.49 18.21 -17.99
C THR A 97 0.66 17.12 -18.70
N GLU A 98 1.11 15.87 -18.75
CA GLU A 98 0.37 14.75 -19.38
C GLU A 98 -0.17 13.72 -18.37
N SER A 99 -0.03 13.97 -17.06
CA SER A 99 -0.80 13.20 -16.08
C SER A 99 -2.27 13.65 -16.12
N THR A 100 -3.15 12.74 -16.56
CA THR A 100 -4.61 12.97 -16.56
C THR A 100 -5.04 13.35 -15.14
N ALA A 101 -5.86 14.40 -14.94
CA ALA A 101 -6.27 14.90 -13.61
C ALA A 101 -6.79 13.79 -12.67
N LEU A 102 -7.34 12.73 -13.25
CA LEU A 102 -7.81 11.52 -12.58
C LEU A 102 -6.66 10.69 -11.95
N GLU A 103 -5.51 10.58 -12.62
CA GLU A 103 -4.32 9.93 -12.06
C GLU A 103 -3.74 10.71 -10.89
N PHE A 104 -3.73 12.04 -11.00
CA PHE A 104 -3.31 12.94 -9.92
C PHE A 104 -4.21 12.80 -8.70
N PHE A 105 -5.53 12.76 -8.91
CA PHE A 105 -6.51 12.52 -7.86
C PHE A 105 -6.26 11.20 -7.13
N PHE A 106 -6.08 10.09 -7.86
CA PHE A 106 -5.80 8.80 -7.25
C PHE A 106 -4.48 8.80 -6.48
N LEU A 107 -3.44 9.45 -7.00
CA LEU A 107 -2.15 9.56 -6.31
C LEU A 107 -2.29 10.32 -4.97
N ILE A 108 -2.95 11.48 -5.00
CA ILE A 108 -3.20 12.31 -3.82
C ILE A 108 -4.15 11.61 -2.84
N ALA A 109 -5.10 10.80 -3.30
CA ALA A 109 -5.99 10.06 -2.41
C ALA A 109 -5.29 8.86 -1.75
N THR A 110 -4.44 8.15 -2.49
CA THR A 110 -3.83 6.89 -2.04
C THR A 110 -2.64 7.13 -1.10
N ALA A 111 -1.79 8.12 -1.41
CA ALA A 111 -0.61 8.45 -0.60
C ALA A 111 -0.92 8.75 0.89
N PRO A 112 -1.88 9.62 1.25
CA PRO A 112 -2.20 9.90 2.64
C PRO A 112 -2.85 8.70 3.33
N LEU A 113 -3.63 7.87 2.62
CA LEU A 113 -4.22 6.66 3.21
C LEU A 113 -3.14 5.67 3.64
N TYR A 114 -2.16 5.41 2.78
CA TYR A 114 -1.04 4.56 3.16
C TYR A 114 -0.13 5.20 4.21
N LEU A 115 0.08 6.52 4.16
CA LEU A 115 0.86 7.23 5.18
C LEU A 115 0.16 7.11 6.55
N LEU A 116 -1.14 7.37 6.62
CA LEU A 116 -1.94 7.21 7.83
C LEU A 116 -1.92 5.75 8.32
N ALA A 117 -2.05 4.78 7.41
CA ALA A 117 -1.93 3.37 7.74
C ALA A 117 -0.56 3.05 8.36
N ALA A 118 0.52 3.56 7.78
CA ALA A 118 1.86 3.38 8.30
C ALA A 118 2.03 4.06 9.67
N CYS A 119 1.63 5.32 9.83
CA CYS A 119 1.71 6.06 11.10
C CYS A 119 0.96 5.32 12.23
N LEU A 120 -0.22 4.77 11.95
CA LEU A 120 -1.00 3.99 12.92
C LEU A 120 -0.32 2.69 13.35
N LEU A 121 0.64 2.15 12.58
CA LEU A 121 1.41 0.97 13.02
C LEU A 121 2.48 1.33 14.07
N PHE A 122 2.83 2.61 14.21
CA PHE A 122 3.84 3.12 15.15
C PHE A 122 3.24 3.80 16.38
N THR A 123 1.92 3.84 16.51
CA THR A 123 1.28 4.34 17.74
C THR A 123 1.60 3.42 18.92
N ARG A 124 1.54 3.97 20.14
CA ARG A 124 1.95 3.27 21.37
C ARG A 124 1.19 1.97 21.64
N ASP A 125 -0.07 1.92 21.24
CA ASP A 125 -0.93 0.73 21.34
C ASP A 125 -0.59 -0.31 20.26
N ALA A 126 -0.26 0.15 19.05
CA ALA A 126 0.21 -0.69 17.96
C ALA A 126 1.59 -1.30 18.23
N THR A 127 2.54 -0.54 18.80
CA THR A 127 3.88 -1.05 19.09
C THR A 127 3.85 -2.24 20.04
N LEU A 128 2.99 -2.20 21.06
CA LEU A 128 2.80 -3.30 22.01
C LEU A 128 2.22 -4.56 21.37
N TRP A 129 1.45 -4.43 20.29
CA TRP A 129 0.90 -5.56 19.53
C TRP A 129 1.99 -6.39 18.81
N PHE A 130 3.11 -5.77 18.44
CA PHE A 130 4.22 -6.40 17.74
C PHE A 130 5.33 -6.92 18.67
N VAL A 131 5.24 -6.64 19.97
CA VAL A 131 6.21 -7.16 20.96
C VAL A 131 5.84 -8.62 21.25
N PRO A 132 6.76 -9.58 21.07
CA PRO A 132 6.52 -10.95 21.52
C PRO A 132 6.28 -10.92 23.03
N LEU A 133 5.16 -11.47 23.50
CA LEU A 133 4.97 -11.71 24.93
C LEU A 133 6.15 -12.58 25.38
N ARG A 134 7.11 -11.99 26.11
CA ARG A 134 8.12 -12.78 26.83
C ARG A 134 7.35 -13.63 27.82
N THR A 135 7.28 -14.93 27.52
CA THR A 135 6.91 -15.96 28.47
C THR A 135 8.14 -16.32 29.28
#